data_AF-A0A928L0L7-F1
#
_entry.id   AF-A0A928L0L7-F1
#
_cell.length_a   1.000
_cell.length_b   1.000
_cell.length_c   1.000
_cell.angle_alpha   90.00
_cell.angle_beta   90.00
_cell.angle_gamma   90.00
#
_symmetry.space_group_name_H-M   'P 1'
#
loop_
_entity.id
_entity.type
_entity.pdbx_description
1 polymer ?
#
loop_
_entity_poly.entity_id
_entity_poly.type
_entity_poly.pdbx_seq_one_letter_code
_entity_poly.pdbx_strand_id
1 'polypeptide(L)'
;MFFAVKIYADEYDKDYIESLSSLPKYETSFVPIKLSEPSDFSNDLVNCINVNGELYHISLEYMEKYDGWDDIKKDILSVMDFDNLRIDSYEELRNMIPFGVCVDEYGRNPSPLYQISDDIIILEDYHCKYDKSGNLYHMTTKDEFIGYRICNRLSSDILYKSCWYESDGFKYYIDKNGMPTTKNRTIGGIRYVFNKYGQCQGKYTGWTKSASGRRYYKNGVMLKERWLKTKSGKKYYAGEDGYMRTGWYRVADGWCYFDDKNGQMATGDVKINGNTYTFSADGIWNGLADYDNTKIYNTLSKKLSKDDYGGIYLDKNAVVVMSKNVSAVKKLTDELKKLYAPIVVKECNYSVNELETVKKHLDKNQKKYGISAISTDVKNNRISVEMKKSNSKLNAYLDTLDDDNIVRIEYTDVVMTDD
;
A
#
# COMPACT_ATOMS: atom_id res chain seq x y z
N MET A 1 -4.50 -0.01 53.29
CA MET A 1 -4.36 -1.44 53.66
C MET A 1 -3.43 -2.08 52.65
N PHE A 2 -2.20 -2.35 53.03
CA PHE A 2 -1.28 -3.17 52.24
C PHE A 2 -1.78 -4.61 52.32
N PHE A 3 -2.32 -5.15 51.24
CA PHE A 3 -2.65 -6.57 51.16
C PHE A 3 -1.38 -7.32 50.77
N ALA A 4 -0.80 -8.04 51.74
CA ALA A 4 0.25 -9.00 51.47
C ALA A 4 -0.34 -10.13 50.61
N VAL A 5 0.03 -10.17 49.34
CA VAL A 5 -0.22 -11.32 48.47
C VAL A 5 0.68 -12.45 48.98
N LYS A 6 0.06 -13.53 49.46
CA LYS A 6 0.77 -14.75 49.85
C LYS A 6 1.25 -15.42 48.57
N ILE A 7 2.47 -15.10 48.15
CA ILE A 7 3.18 -15.80 47.09
C ILE A 7 3.43 -17.22 47.62
N TYR A 8 2.74 -18.22 47.08
CA TYR A 8 3.14 -19.62 47.24
C TYR A 8 4.21 -19.93 46.19
N ALA A 9 5.34 -19.25 46.32
CA ALA A 9 6.62 -19.78 45.92
C ALA A 9 7.19 -20.34 47.23
N ASP A 10 7.88 -21.47 47.22
CA ASP A 10 8.74 -21.76 48.38
C ASP A 10 9.61 -20.51 48.62
N GLU A 11 9.90 -20.13 49.86
CA GLU A 11 10.56 -18.86 50.22
C GLU A 11 11.89 -18.60 49.46
N TYR A 12 12.41 -19.60 48.75
CA TYR A 12 13.59 -19.60 47.89
C TYR A 12 13.42 -18.97 46.49
N ASP A 13 12.21 -18.81 45.93
CA ASP A 13 12.05 -18.42 44.51
C ASP A 13 11.52 -17.00 44.27
N LYS A 14 11.20 -16.25 45.34
CA LYS A 14 10.70 -14.88 45.19
C LYS A 14 11.74 -13.94 44.58
N ASP A 15 12.98 -14.05 45.05
CA ASP A 15 14.10 -13.25 44.55
C ASP A 15 14.43 -13.62 43.10
N TYR A 16 14.29 -14.90 42.75
CA TYR A 16 14.44 -15.37 41.36
C TYR A 16 13.38 -14.76 40.44
N ILE A 17 12.10 -14.79 40.81
CA ILE A 17 11.00 -14.16 40.03
C ILE A 17 11.19 -12.65 39.89
N GLU A 18 11.56 -11.97 40.97
CA GLU A 18 11.88 -10.53 40.92
C GLU A 18 13.07 -10.27 39.98
N SER A 19 14.08 -11.15 39.95
CA SER A 19 15.21 -11.04 39.03
C SER A 19 14.77 -11.17 37.55
N LEU A 20 13.85 -12.08 37.24
CA LEU A 20 13.30 -12.27 35.89
C LEU A 20 12.58 -11.02 35.37
N SER A 21 11.98 -10.23 36.25
CA SER A 21 11.27 -9.00 35.87
C SER A 21 12.19 -7.92 35.29
N SER A 22 13.49 -7.99 35.59
CA SER A 22 14.53 -7.07 35.11
C SER A 22 15.11 -7.45 33.75
N LEU A 23 14.84 -8.67 33.28
CA LEU A 23 15.35 -9.18 32.01
C LEU A 23 14.56 -8.62 30.80
N PRO A 24 15.16 -8.63 29.60
CA PRO A 24 14.44 -8.34 28.36
C PRO A 24 13.20 -9.24 28.20
N LYS A 25 12.05 -8.62 27.91
CA LYS A 25 10.78 -9.32 27.70
C LYS A 25 10.53 -9.53 26.21
N TYR A 26 10.21 -10.75 25.84
CA TYR A 26 9.84 -11.17 24.48
C TYR A 26 8.39 -11.65 24.47
N GLU A 27 7.66 -11.40 23.39
CA GLU A 27 6.26 -11.82 23.28
C GLU A 27 6.16 -13.31 22.92
N THR A 28 5.40 -14.11 23.68
CA THR A 28 5.13 -15.56 23.45
C THR A 28 4.14 -15.80 22.31
N SER A 29 4.00 -14.86 21.37
CA SER A 29 3.01 -15.01 20.32
C SER A 29 3.33 -16.27 19.54
N PHE A 30 2.49 -17.31 19.63
CA PHE A 30 2.55 -18.46 18.75
C PHE A 30 2.45 -17.90 17.33
N VAL A 31 3.58 -17.86 16.64
CA VAL A 31 3.62 -17.40 15.27
C VAL A 31 3.53 -18.65 14.40
N PRO A 32 2.36 -18.99 13.85
CA PRO A 32 2.26 -20.09 12.91
C PRO A 32 2.94 -19.65 11.62
N ILE A 33 4.13 -20.20 11.38
CA ILE A 33 4.92 -19.87 10.19
C ILE A 33 4.70 -20.96 9.14
N LYS A 34 4.51 -20.53 7.90
CA LYS A 34 4.60 -21.41 6.74
C LYS A 34 6.03 -21.36 6.21
N LEU A 35 6.81 -22.40 6.50
CA LEU A 35 8.12 -22.59 5.89
C LEU A 35 7.94 -22.85 4.38
N SER A 36 8.85 -22.36 3.56
CA SER A 36 8.88 -22.72 2.14
C SER A 36 10.29 -23.11 1.76
N GLU A 37 10.60 -24.41 1.76
CA GLU A 37 11.76 -24.96 1.04
C GLU A 37 11.64 -26.51 0.82
N PRO A 38 12.45 -27.15 -0.06
CA PRO A 38 11.99 -27.69 -1.35
C PRO A 38 11.55 -29.16 -1.34
N SER A 39 11.66 -29.88 -0.23
CA SER A 39 11.38 -31.31 -0.18
C SER A 39 11.16 -31.76 1.26
N ASP A 40 9.95 -32.25 1.54
CA ASP A 40 9.63 -33.22 2.59
C ASP A 40 9.75 -32.80 4.05
N PHE A 41 9.21 -31.64 4.41
CA PHE A 41 8.51 -31.49 5.69
C PHE A 41 7.08 -31.05 5.44
N SER A 42 6.15 -31.63 6.19
CA SER A 42 4.70 -31.60 5.97
C SER A 42 4.13 -30.18 5.83
N ASN A 43 2.93 -30.08 5.25
CA ASN A 43 2.15 -28.84 5.07
C ASN A 43 1.70 -28.19 6.40
N ASP A 44 2.34 -28.49 7.52
CA ASP A 44 1.92 -28.11 8.86
C ASP A 44 2.53 -26.77 9.26
N LEU A 45 1.72 -25.97 9.94
CA LEU A 45 2.16 -24.69 10.48
C LEU A 45 2.98 -24.96 11.71
N VAL A 46 4.16 -24.35 11.76
CA VAL A 46 5.09 -24.54 12.85
C VAL A 46 5.00 -23.39 13.84
N ASN A 47 5.03 -23.69 15.14
CA ASN A 47 5.02 -22.70 16.20
C ASN A 47 6.41 -22.10 16.36
N CYS A 48 6.53 -20.77 16.29
CA CYS A 48 7.80 -20.08 16.47
C CYS A 48 7.73 -18.97 17.52
N ILE A 49 8.89 -18.64 18.11
CA ILE A 49 9.11 -17.47 18.97
C ILE A 49 10.08 -16.50 18.29
N ASN A 50 9.89 -15.19 18.50
CA ASN A 50 10.78 -14.14 18.01
C ASN A 50 11.67 -13.64 19.14
N VAL A 51 12.98 -13.81 18.98
CA VAL A 51 14.00 -13.37 19.93
C VAL A 51 14.90 -12.36 19.21
N ASN A 52 14.77 -11.07 19.56
CA ASN A 52 15.57 -9.98 18.97
C ASN A 52 15.57 -9.90 17.43
N GLY A 53 14.46 -10.27 16.78
CA GLY A 53 14.34 -10.26 15.32
C GLY A 53 14.74 -11.57 14.64
N GLU A 54 15.20 -12.54 15.41
CA GLU A 54 15.48 -13.91 14.96
C GLU A 54 14.33 -14.83 15.34
N LEU A 55 13.97 -15.76 14.46
CA LEU A 55 12.86 -16.68 14.67
C LEU A 55 13.39 -18.05 15.08
N TYR A 56 12.82 -18.60 16.14
CA TYR A 56 13.13 -19.94 16.63
C TYR A 56 11.88 -20.81 16.53
N HIS A 57 12.00 -21.94 15.84
CA HIS A 57 10.97 -22.96 15.71
C HIS A 57 10.93 -23.88 16.93
N ILE A 58 9.77 -23.97 17.59
CA ILE A 58 9.52 -24.93 18.66
C ILE A 58 9.49 -26.33 18.05
N SER A 59 10.60 -27.04 18.22
CA SER A 59 10.83 -28.35 17.61
C SER A 59 10.29 -29.49 18.45
N LEU A 60 10.25 -29.29 19.78
CA LEU A 60 9.63 -30.20 20.73
C LEU A 60 8.96 -29.40 21.85
N GLU A 61 7.83 -29.91 22.32
CA GLU A 61 7.07 -29.36 23.44
C GLU A 61 6.69 -30.51 24.38
N TYR A 62 7.10 -30.40 25.64
CA TYR A 62 6.76 -31.35 26.68
C TYR A 62 6.13 -30.59 27.85
N MET A 63 4.89 -30.94 28.19
CA MET A 63 4.04 -30.18 29.11
C MET A 63 3.58 -31.00 30.32
N GLU A 64 4.14 -32.20 30.53
CA GLU A 64 3.78 -33.08 31.64
C GLU A 64 5.00 -33.44 32.51
N LYS A 65 4.75 -34.19 33.59
CA LYS A 65 5.69 -34.52 34.68
C LYS A 65 7.08 -35.00 34.18
N TYR A 66 8.13 -34.53 34.86
CA TYR A 66 9.52 -34.97 34.66
C TYR A 66 9.81 -36.34 35.29
N ASP A 67 10.59 -37.18 34.60
CA ASP A 67 11.27 -38.35 35.18
C ASP A 67 12.81 -38.20 35.32
N GLY A 68 13.40 -37.07 34.87
CA GLY A 68 14.79 -36.68 35.18
C GLY A 68 15.53 -35.95 34.05
N TRP A 69 16.77 -35.50 34.32
CA TRP A 69 17.63 -34.83 33.32
C TRP A 69 17.93 -35.68 32.08
N ASP A 70 18.03 -36.99 32.24
CA ASP A 70 18.37 -37.91 31.15
C ASP A 70 17.31 -37.90 30.04
N ASP A 71 16.03 -37.70 30.38
CA ASP A 71 14.95 -37.57 29.40
C ASP A 71 15.04 -36.23 28.64
N ILE A 72 15.37 -35.13 29.33
CA ILE A 72 15.63 -33.82 28.68
C ILE A 72 16.76 -33.98 27.68
N LYS A 73 17.85 -34.58 28.15
CA LYS A 73 19.06 -34.73 27.36
C LYS A 73 18.75 -35.57 26.12
N LYS A 74 17.98 -36.63 26.26
CA LYS A 74 17.52 -37.45 25.12
C LYS A 74 16.68 -36.66 24.12
N ASP A 75 15.74 -35.85 24.58
CA ASP A 75 14.89 -35.03 23.71
C ASP A 75 15.70 -33.94 23.01
N ILE A 76 16.61 -33.28 23.73
CA ILE A 76 17.57 -32.32 23.17
C ILE A 76 18.39 -32.98 22.06
N LEU A 77 18.98 -34.15 22.35
CA LEU A 77 19.77 -34.91 21.38
C LEU A 77 18.96 -35.47 20.21
N SER A 78 17.63 -35.50 20.30
CA SER A 78 16.77 -35.89 19.18
C SER A 78 16.60 -34.77 18.14
N VAL A 79 16.90 -33.53 18.50
CA VAL A 79 16.77 -32.35 17.64
C VAL A 79 18.09 -31.61 17.40
N MET A 80 19.21 -32.08 17.95
CA MET A 80 20.54 -31.48 17.80
C MET A 80 21.69 -32.49 17.91
N ASP A 81 22.85 -32.17 17.34
CA ASP A 81 24.05 -33.01 17.40
C ASP A 81 24.83 -32.83 18.73
N PHE A 82 25.43 -33.91 19.25
CA PHE A 82 25.96 -33.99 20.62
C PHE A 82 27.11 -33.01 20.89
N ASP A 83 27.92 -32.70 19.86
CA ASP A 83 29.15 -31.91 19.99
C ASP A 83 28.91 -30.42 20.33
N ASN A 84 27.66 -29.96 20.30
CA ASN A 84 27.29 -28.56 20.53
C ASN A 84 26.55 -28.30 21.85
N LEU A 85 26.28 -29.32 22.67
CA LEU A 85 25.61 -29.15 23.96
C LEU A 85 26.58 -28.56 24.98
N ARG A 86 26.24 -27.39 25.55
CA ARG A 86 27.11 -26.68 26.52
C ARG A 86 26.75 -26.91 28.00
N ILE A 87 25.86 -27.87 28.29
CA ILE A 87 25.35 -28.18 29.63
C ILE A 87 25.24 -29.70 29.83
N ASP A 88 25.58 -30.18 31.02
CA ASP A 88 25.64 -31.60 31.34
C ASP A 88 24.67 -32.05 32.43
N SER A 89 23.96 -31.12 33.09
CA SER A 89 22.92 -31.43 34.08
C SER A 89 21.77 -30.41 34.15
N TYR A 90 20.63 -30.82 34.72
CA TYR A 90 19.49 -29.92 34.98
C TYR A 90 19.84 -28.84 36.02
N GLU A 91 20.72 -29.19 36.96
CA GLU A 91 21.22 -28.26 37.97
C GLU A 91 22.10 -27.17 37.34
N GLU A 92 22.92 -27.50 36.34
CA GLU A 92 23.64 -26.51 35.55
C GLU A 92 22.69 -25.58 34.81
N LEU A 93 21.65 -26.10 34.16
CA LEU A 93 20.63 -25.29 33.51
C LEU A 93 19.96 -24.31 34.48
N ARG A 94 19.55 -24.78 35.66
CA ARG A 94 18.92 -23.92 36.69
C ARG A 94 19.86 -22.89 37.31
N ASN A 95 21.16 -23.16 37.30
CA ASN A 95 22.17 -22.21 37.78
C ASN A 95 22.55 -21.18 36.71
N MET A 96 22.08 -21.34 35.47
CA MET A 96 22.28 -20.32 34.43
C MET A 96 21.37 -19.12 34.68
N ILE A 97 21.90 -17.94 34.37
CA ILE A 97 21.09 -16.72 34.31
C ILE A 97 20.37 -16.73 32.95
N PRO A 98 19.03 -16.71 32.91
CA PRO A 98 18.29 -16.60 31.65
C PRO A 98 18.66 -15.30 30.93
N PHE A 99 18.78 -15.35 29.61
CA PHE A 99 19.10 -14.15 28.82
C PHE A 99 17.85 -13.31 28.54
N GLY A 100 16.66 -13.86 28.80
CA GLY A 100 15.41 -13.13 28.74
C GLY A 100 14.23 -13.98 29.15
N VAL A 101 13.04 -13.39 29.04
CA VAL A 101 11.78 -14.04 29.38
C VAL A 101 10.78 -13.89 28.25
N CYS A 102 10.12 -14.98 27.90
CA CYS A 102 8.92 -14.95 27.09
C CYS A 102 7.76 -14.56 28.00
N VAL A 103 6.84 -13.70 27.55
CA VAL A 103 5.60 -13.34 28.24
C VAL A 103 4.37 -13.45 27.35
N ASP A 104 3.24 -13.85 27.94
CA ASP A 104 1.95 -13.90 27.23
C ASP A 104 1.53 -12.53 26.64
N GLU A 105 0.45 -12.51 25.84
CA GLU A 105 -0.06 -11.29 25.20
C GLU A 105 -0.47 -10.16 26.18
N TYR A 106 -0.47 -10.44 27.47
CA TYR A 106 -0.74 -9.50 28.56
C TYR A 106 0.51 -9.21 29.41
N GLY A 107 1.67 -9.76 29.05
CA GLY A 107 2.94 -9.56 29.75
C GLY A 107 3.10 -10.38 31.04
N ARG A 108 2.33 -11.46 31.20
CA ARG A 108 2.08 -12.06 32.52
C ARG A 108 2.90 -13.31 32.86
N ASN A 109 3.17 -14.20 31.91
CA ASN A 109 3.84 -15.50 32.16
C ASN A 109 5.35 -15.42 31.86
N PRO A 110 6.24 -15.16 32.83
CA PRO A 110 7.67 -15.04 32.58
C PRO A 110 8.31 -16.42 32.43
N SER A 111 8.22 -17.01 31.24
CA SER A 111 8.91 -18.26 30.91
C SER A 111 10.36 -17.94 30.53
N PRO A 112 11.37 -18.34 31.32
CA PRO A 112 12.75 -17.98 31.05
C PRO A 112 13.29 -18.68 29.80
N LEU A 113 14.18 -17.97 29.12
CA LEU A 113 14.89 -18.43 27.93
C LEU A 113 16.35 -18.71 28.29
N TYR A 114 16.77 -19.94 28.07
CA TYR A 114 18.14 -20.40 28.25
C TYR A 114 18.77 -20.71 26.90
N GLN A 115 19.94 -20.13 26.64
CA GLN A 115 20.70 -20.43 25.44
C GLN A 115 21.63 -21.61 25.72
N ILE A 116 21.38 -22.75 25.10
CA ILE A 116 22.14 -23.98 25.34
C ILE A 116 23.15 -24.29 24.22
N SER A 117 22.98 -23.66 23.06
CA SER A 117 23.95 -23.59 21.95
C SER A 117 23.75 -22.31 21.13
N ASP A 118 24.51 -22.12 20.05
CA ASP A 118 24.39 -20.92 19.20
C ASP A 118 23.06 -20.87 18.42
N ASP A 119 22.42 -22.03 18.21
CA ASP A 119 21.19 -22.16 17.44
C ASP A 119 20.00 -22.69 18.26
N ILE A 120 20.20 -23.02 19.54
CA ILE A 120 19.17 -23.69 20.34
C ILE A 120 18.94 -22.99 21.66
N ILE A 121 17.67 -22.73 21.92
CA ILE A 121 17.20 -22.18 23.19
C ILE A 121 16.15 -23.10 23.81
N ILE A 122 16.21 -23.22 25.14
CA ILE A 122 15.17 -23.85 25.94
C ILE A 122 14.29 -22.76 26.52
N LEU A 123 12.98 -22.91 26.32
CA LEU A 123 11.96 -22.17 27.04
C LEU A 123 11.44 -23.07 28.17
N GLU A 124 11.57 -22.64 29.41
CA GLU A 124 10.99 -23.32 30.56
C GLU A 124 9.59 -22.75 30.84
N ASP A 125 8.56 -23.58 30.84
CA ASP A 125 7.17 -23.17 31.01
C ASP A 125 6.69 -23.45 32.44
N TYR A 126 6.56 -22.40 33.23
CA TYR A 126 6.06 -22.48 34.60
C TYR A 126 4.53 -22.39 34.64
N HIS A 127 3.92 -23.23 35.48
CA HIS A 127 2.51 -23.07 35.80
C HIS A 127 2.28 -21.84 36.70
N CYS A 128 1.80 -20.76 36.09
CA CYS A 128 1.49 -19.48 36.75
C CYS A 128 -0.01 -19.29 37.03
N LYS A 129 -0.36 -18.67 38.17
CA LYS A 129 -1.73 -18.21 38.50
C LYS A 129 -1.77 -16.72 38.84
N TYR A 130 -2.82 -16.05 38.36
CA TYR A 130 -3.00 -14.60 38.45
C TYR A 130 -4.30 -14.22 39.14
N ASP A 131 -4.27 -13.13 39.90
CA ASP A 131 -5.46 -12.59 40.54
C ASP A 131 -6.39 -11.92 39.51
N LYS A 132 -7.57 -11.48 39.95
CA LYS A 132 -8.55 -10.80 39.06
C LYS A 132 -8.05 -9.47 38.50
N SER A 133 -7.00 -8.90 39.08
CA SER A 133 -6.35 -7.67 38.65
C SER A 133 -5.16 -7.92 37.72
N GLY A 134 -4.82 -9.19 37.46
CA GLY A 134 -3.73 -9.61 36.59
C GLY A 134 -2.37 -9.73 37.28
N ASN A 135 -2.29 -9.62 38.61
CA ASN A 135 -1.02 -9.80 39.32
C ASN A 135 -0.72 -11.29 39.53
N LEU A 136 0.52 -11.69 39.29
CA LEU A 136 1.01 -13.04 39.59
C LEU A 136 0.96 -13.27 41.10
N TYR A 137 0.33 -14.35 41.55
CA TYR A 137 0.30 -14.72 42.98
C TYR A 137 0.81 -16.14 43.26
N HIS A 138 1.03 -16.96 42.23
CA HIS A 138 1.57 -18.31 42.38
C HIS A 138 2.25 -18.75 41.08
N MET A 139 3.41 -19.38 41.23
CA MET A 139 4.20 -19.99 40.15
C MET A 139 4.75 -21.32 40.69
N THR A 140 4.64 -22.40 39.93
CA THR A 140 5.17 -23.72 40.36
C THR A 140 6.59 -23.88 39.85
N THR A 141 7.54 -23.94 40.79
CA THR A 141 8.99 -24.09 40.55
C THR A 141 9.54 -25.45 41.01
N LYS A 142 8.68 -26.29 41.61
CA LYS A 142 9.06 -27.65 42.01
C LYS A 142 9.09 -28.60 40.81
N ASP A 143 10.03 -29.54 40.86
CA ASP A 143 10.37 -30.56 39.83
C ASP A 143 9.19 -31.44 39.34
N GLU A 144 8.00 -31.29 39.90
CA GLU A 144 6.83 -32.11 39.58
C GLU A 144 5.99 -31.58 38.41
N PHE A 145 6.11 -30.29 38.02
CA PHE A 145 5.23 -29.66 37.01
C PHE A 145 5.91 -28.54 36.18
N ILE A 146 7.13 -28.75 35.70
CA ILE A 146 7.80 -27.81 34.80
C ILE A 146 7.79 -28.39 33.39
N GLY A 147 7.16 -27.68 32.45
CA GLY A 147 7.23 -27.99 31.03
C GLY A 147 8.44 -27.34 30.36
N TYR A 148 8.86 -27.85 29.22
CA TYR A 148 9.91 -27.22 28.41
C TYR A 148 9.58 -27.28 26.93
N ARG A 149 10.11 -26.30 26.19
CA ARG A 149 10.12 -26.27 24.74
C ARG A 149 11.53 -26.11 24.24
N ILE A 150 11.91 -26.95 23.28
CA ILE A 150 13.20 -26.85 22.59
C ILE A 150 12.98 -26.07 21.30
N CYS A 151 13.68 -24.96 21.14
CA CYS A 151 13.48 -24.06 20.01
C CYS A 151 14.75 -23.95 19.17
N ASN A 152 14.66 -24.28 17.89
CA ASN A 152 15.75 -24.25 16.92
C ASN A 152 15.71 -22.95 16.12
N ARG A 153 16.84 -22.27 16.00
CA ARG A 153 16.99 -21.07 15.20
C ARG A 153 16.72 -21.37 13.73
N LEU A 154 15.84 -20.60 13.11
CA LEU A 154 15.60 -20.68 11.67
C LEU A 154 16.68 -19.88 10.93
N SER A 155 17.27 -20.47 9.89
CA SER A 155 18.25 -19.79 9.05
C SER A 155 17.60 -18.63 8.28
N SER A 156 18.38 -17.60 7.96
CA SER A 156 17.92 -16.44 7.17
C SER A 156 17.46 -16.80 5.76
N ASP A 157 17.86 -17.98 5.27
CA ASP A 157 17.65 -18.42 3.89
C ASP A 157 16.25 -19.02 3.68
N ILE A 158 15.52 -19.30 4.77
CA ILE A 158 14.10 -19.67 4.71
C ILE A 158 13.28 -18.43 4.36
N LEU A 159 12.93 -18.28 3.07
CA LEU A 159 12.09 -17.17 2.59
C LEU A 159 10.67 -17.28 3.15
N TYR A 160 10.28 -16.41 4.06
CA TYR A 160 8.90 -16.32 4.55
C TYR A 160 7.97 -15.76 3.46
N LYS A 161 7.08 -16.59 2.92
CA LYS A 161 5.99 -16.11 2.05
C LYS A 161 4.79 -15.69 2.89
N SER A 162 4.41 -14.40 2.80
CA SER A 162 3.20 -13.92 3.46
C SER A 162 1.97 -14.74 3.04
N CYS A 163 1.12 -15.11 3.98
CA CYS A 163 0.01 -16.02 3.73
C CYS A 163 -1.22 -15.74 4.61
N TRP A 164 -2.35 -16.31 4.20
CA TRP A 164 -3.53 -16.40 5.06
C TRP A 164 -3.41 -17.63 5.96
N TYR A 165 -3.81 -17.48 7.21
CA TYR A 165 -3.81 -18.52 8.23
C TYR A 165 -5.17 -18.54 8.92
N GLU A 166 -5.66 -19.71 9.35
CA GLU A 166 -6.92 -19.86 10.08
C GLU A 166 -6.70 -20.73 11.32
N SER A 167 -7.14 -20.25 12.47
CA SER A 167 -7.10 -20.95 13.75
C SER A 167 -8.22 -20.46 14.66
N ASP A 168 -8.81 -21.36 15.45
CA ASP A 168 -9.94 -21.09 16.35
C ASP A 168 -11.12 -20.35 15.68
N GLY A 169 -11.35 -20.62 14.39
CA GLY A 169 -12.37 -19.96 13.59
C GLY A 169 -12.04 -18.51 13.18
N PHE A 170 -10.85 -18.01 13.49
CA PHE A 170 -10.36 -16.70 13.09
C PHE A 170 -9.37 -16.79 11.93
N LYS A 171 -9.44 -15.81 11.02
CA LYS A 171 -8.49 -15.67 9.91
C LYS A 171 -7.43 -14.62 10.22
N TYR A 172 -6.19 -14.87 9.84
CA TYR A 172 -5.04 -14.00 10.04
C TYR A 172 -4.31 -13.81 8.72
N TYR A 173 -3.58 -12.70 8.57
CA TYR A 173 -2.61 -12.54 7.49
C TYR A 173 -1.22 -12.37 8.06
N ILE A 174 -0.41 -13.41 7.89
CA ILE A 174 0.98 -13.53 8.32
C ILE A 174 1.83 -12.78 7.30
N ASP A 175 2.61 -11.80 7.77
CA ASP A 175 3.47 -11.03 6.89
C ASP A 175 4.86 -11.66 6.70
N LYS A 176 5.73 -10.98 5.96
CA LYS A 176 7.06 -11.50 5.59
C LYS A 176 8.01 -11.70 6.78
N ASN A 177 7.66 -11.20 7.96
CA ASN A 177 8.43 -11.41 9.18
C ASN A 177 7.77 -12.49 10.07
N GLY A 178 6.80 -13.23 9.54
CA GLY A 178 5.98 -14.15 10.31
C GLY A 178 4.88 -13.47 11.13
N MET A 179 4.86 -12.16 11.31
CA MET A 179 3.94 -11.54 12.26
C MET A 179 2.51 -11.40 11.72
N PRO A 180 1.47 -11.63 12.53
CA PRO A 180 0.10 -11.35 12.14
C PRO A 180 -0.11 -9.85 11.94
N THR A 181 -0.76 -9.50 10.84
CA THR A 181 -1.07 -8.10 10.54
C THR A 181 -2.14 -7.56 11.50
N THR A 182 -1.82 -6.53 12.28
CA THR A 182 -2.76 -5.89 13.24
C THR A 182 -3.37 -4.57 12.76
N LYS A 183 -3.07 -4.16 11.53
CA LYS A 183 -3.57 -2.90 10.92
C LYS A 183 -4.26 -3.17 9.59
N ASN A 184 -5.22 -2.32 9.21
CA ASN A 184 -5.92 -2.44 7.93
C ASN A 184 -4.93 -2.50 6.76
N ARG A 185 -4.91 -3.61 6.03
CA ARG A 185 -3.94 -3.90 4.97
C ARG A 185 -4.64 -4.36 3.70
N THR A 186 -4.03 -4.03 2.56
CA THR A 186 -4.48 -4.51 1.25
C THR A 186 -3.69 -5.76 0.88
N ILE A 187 -4.40 -6.85 0.65
CA ILE A 187 -3.85 -8.19 0.37
C ILE A 187 -4.56 -8.69 -0.89
N GLY A 188 -3.81 -8.98 -1.94
CA GLY A 188 -4.38 -9.41 -3.23
C GLY A 188 -5.39 -8.40 -3.81
N GLY A 189 -5.15 -7.09 -3.63
CA GLY A 189 -6.06 -6.03 -4.08
C GLY A 189 -7.28 -5.79 -3.19
N ILE A 190 -7.51 -6.59 -2.16
CA ILE A 190 -8.62 -6.46 -1.21
C ILE A 190 -8.11 -5.91 0.11
N ARG A 191 -8.73 -4.83 0.59
CA ARG A 191 -8.44 -4.23 1.89
C ARG A 191 -9.22 -4.91 3.00
N TYR A 192 -8.52 -5.39 4.02
CA TYR A 192 -9.09 -6.07 5.18
C TYR A 192 -8.93 -5.23 6.44
N VAL A 193 -9.78 -5.52 7.42
CA VAL A 193 -9.71 -4.99 8.78
C VAL A 193 -9.15 -6.06 9.69
N PHE A 194 -8.19 -5.68 10.53
CA PHE A 194 -7.63 -6.55 11.55
C PHE A 194 -7.78 -5.87 12.90
N ASN A 195 -8.05 -6.64 13.96
CA ASN A 195 -8.04 -6.12 15.32
C ASN A 195 -6.61 -6.11 15.89
N LYS A 196 -6.45 -5.69 17.15
CA LYS A 196 -5.13 -5.62 17.81
C LYS A 196 -4.43 -6.99 17.95
N TYR A 197 -5.18 -8.09 17.86
CA TYR A 197 -4.67 -9.47 17.92
C TYR A 197 -4.42 -10.07 16.53
N GLY A 198 -4.60 -9.28 15.46
CA GLY A 198 -4.40 -9.74 14.08
C GLY A 198 -5.53 -10.57 13.48
N GLN A 199 -6.65 -10.70 14.19
CA GLN A 199 -7.84 -11.39 13.69
C GLN A 199 -8.54 -10.54 12.63
N CYS A 200 -8.73 -11.12 11.44
CA CYS A 200 -9.42 -10.52 10.31
C CYS A 200 -10.91 -10.33 10.65
N GLN A 201 -11.33 -9.07 10.72
CA GLN A 201 -12.72 -8.65 10.94
C GLN A 201 -13.51 -8.57 9.62
N GLY A 202 -12.93 -9.08 8.53
CA GLY A 202 -13.52 -9.06 7.19
C GLY A 202 -13.03 -7.90 6.32
N LYS A 203 -13.77 -7.67 5.22
CA LYS A 203 -13.38 -6.74 4.17
C LYS A 203 -13.75 -5.30 4.55
N TYR A 204 -12.80 -4.38 4.39
CA TYR A 204 -12.98 -2.98 4.77
C TYR A 204 -14.00 -2.26 3.88
N THR A 205 -14.95 -1.55 4.48
CA THR A 205 -15.86 -0.64 3.79
C THR A 205 -15.82 0.72 4.48
N GLY A 206 -15.48 1.77 3.74
CA GLY A 206 -15.37 3.12 4.32
C GLY A 206 -14.36 4.02 3.64
N TRP A 207 -14.17 5.19 4.24
CA TRP A 207 -13.24 6.21 3.80
C TRP A 207 -11.87 6.04 4.45
N THR A 208 -10.81 6.06 3.65
CA THR A 208 -9.45 6.26 4.14
C THR A 208 -8.95 7.66 3.79
N LYS A 209 -8.01 8.18 4.59
CA LYS A 209 -7.35 9.48 4.36
C LYS A 209 -5.84 9.28 4.32
N SER A 210 -5.19 9.90 3.35
CA SER A 210 -3.73 10.02 3.22
C SER A 210 -3.35 11.48 2.95
N ALA A 211 -2.05 11.77 2.80
CA ALA A 211 -1.56 13.08 2.41
C ALA A 211 -2.09 13.52 1.02
N SER A 212 -2.28 12.57 0.10
CA SER A 212 -2.78 12.83 -1.25
C SER A 212 -4.31 12.98 -1.33
N GLY A 213 -5.04 12.70 -0.25
CA GLY A 213 -6.50 12.88 -0.21
C GLY A 213 -7.26 11.69 0.38
N ARG A 214 -8.54 11.59 0.04
CA ARG A 214 -9.45 10.57 0.57
C ARG A 214 -9.79 9.53 -0.48
N ARG A 215 -9.90 8.25 -0.10
CA ARG A 215 -10.34 7.15 -0.98
C ARG A 215 -11.49 6.40 -0.31
N TYR A 216 -12.37 5.80 -1.11
CA TYR A 216 -13.45 4.98 -0.59
C TYR A 216 -13.30 3.52 -1.01
N TYR A 217 -13.53 2.62 -0.07
CA TYR A 217 -13.51 1.18 -0.27
C TYR A 217 -14.89 0.61 -0.01
N LYS A 218 -15.31 -0.37 -0.81
CA LYS A 218 -16.51 -1.17 -0.58
C LYS A 218 -16.14 -2.64 -0.72
N ASN A 219 -16.43 -3.42 0.32
CA ASN A 219 -16.05 -4.83 0.39
C ASN A 219 -14.56 -5.05 0.06
N GLY A 220 -13.70 -4.18 0.62
CA GLY A 220 -12.25 -4.20 0.46
C GLY A 220 -11.74 -3.72 -0.89
N VAL A 221 -12.61 -3.50 -1.88
CA VAL A 221 -12.20 -3.00 -3.20
C VAL A 221 -12.19 -1.47 -3.19
N MET A 222 -11.09 -0.88 -3.67
CA MET A 222 -10.98 0.56 -3.86
C MET A 222 -11.86 0.99 -5.03
N LEU A 223 -12.78 1.93 -4.78
CA LEU A 223 -13.65 2.43 -5.83
C LEU A 223 -12.94 3.51 -6.65
N LYS A 224 -13.07 3.40 -7.97
CA LYS A 224 -12.49 4.30 -8.98
C LYS A 224 -13.54 4.68 -10.01
N GLU A 225 -13.36 5.85 -10.61
CA GLU A 225 -14.14 6.38 -11.74
C GLU A 225 -15.65 6.27 -11.56
N ARG A 226 -16.15 6.68 -10.39
CA ARG A 226 -17.57 6.56 -10.09
C ARG A 226 -18.08 7.53 -9.05
N TRP A 227 -19.38 7.75 -9.11
CA TRP A 227 -20.14 8.44 -8.08
C TRP A 227 -20.16 7.65 -6.76
N LEU A 228 -19.97 8.37 -5.67
CA LEU A 228 -20.10 7.87 -4.31
C LEU A 228 -21.24 8.63 -3.62
N LYS A 229 -22.16 7.91 -3.00
CA LYS A 229 -23.30 8.48 -2.29
C LYS A 229 -23.29 8.04 -0.83
N THR A 230 -23.38 9.01 0.06
CA THR A 230 -23.54 8.75 1.49
C THR A 230 -25.00 8.45 1.84
N LYS A 231 -25.25 7.88 3.02
CA LYS A 231 -26.62 7.64 3.52
C LYS A 231 -27.45 8.93 3.62
N SER A 232 -26.81 10.06 3.90
CA SER A 232 -27.47 11.39 3.96
C SER A 232 -27.67 12.03 2.58
N GLY A 233 -27.41 11.32 1.49
CA GLY A 233 -27.64 11.79 0.13
C GLY A 233 -26.52 12.61 -0.49
N LYS A 234 -25.48 12.99 0.27
CA LYS A 234 -24.32 13.73 -0.28
C LYS A 234 -23.60 12.89 -1.33
N LYS A 235 -23.37 13.48 -2.50
CA LYS A 235 -22.66 12.90 -3.65
C LYS A 235 -21.20 13.39 -3.67
N TYR A 236 -20.30 12.50 -4.05
CA TYR A 236 -18.86 12.72 -4.26
C TYR A 236 -18.44 11.93 -5.52
N TYR A 237 -17.25 12.16 -6.05
CA TYR A 237 -16.73 11.39 -7.17
C TYR A 237 -15.33 10.85 -6.89
N ALA A 238 -15.10 9.56 -7.11
CA ALA A 238 -13.77 8.95 -7.10
C ALA A 238 -13.17 9.02 -8.49
N GLY A 239 -11.97 9.57 -8.62
CA GLY A 239 -11.21 9.57 -9.86
C GLY A 239 -10.64 8.22 -10.24
N GLU A 240 -9.91 8.19 -11.36
CA GLU A 240 -9.17 7.03 -11.86
C GLU A 240 -8.12 6.49 -10.87
N ASP A 241 -7.47 7.40 -10.15
CA ASP A 241 -6.53 7.12 -9.05
C ASP A 241 -7.24 6.67 -7.74
N GLY A 242 -8.57 6.62 -7.75
CA GLY A 242 -9.44 6.31 -6.62
C GLY A 242 -9.59 7.43 -5.60
N TYR A 243 -8.88 8.56 -5.76
CA TYR A 243 -9.01 9.69 -4.87
C TYR A 243 -10.31 10.44 -5.14
N MET A 244 -10.96 10.85 -4.06
CA MET A 244 -12.11 11.74 -4.09
C MET A 244 -11.70 13.06 -4.74
N ARG A 245 -12.47 13.50 -5.73
CA ARG A 245 -12.23 14.76 -6.42
C ARG A 245 -12.75 15.94 -5.62
N THR A 246 -12.02 17.03 -5.71
CA THR A 246 -12.35 18.37 -5.23
C THR A 246 -12.13 19.35 -6.38
N GLY A 247 -12.70 20.54 -6.29
CA GLY A 247 -12.69 21.54 -7.35
C GLY A 247 -13.48 21.10 -8.59
N TRP A 248 -13.16 21.75 -9.71
CA TRP A 248 -13.73 21.40 -11.01
C TRP A 248 -13.21 20.05 -11.49
N TYR A 249 -14.14 19.16 -11.82
CA TYR A 249 -13.81 17.86 -12.35
C TYR A 249 -14.82 17.42 -13.39
N ARG A 250 -14.33 16.90 -14.52
CA ARG A 250 -15.17 16.46 -15.62
C ARG A 250 -15.48 14.98 -15.47
N VAL A 251 -16.76 14.67 -15.30
CA VAL A 251 -17.30 13.31 -15.35
C VAL A 251 -17.80 12.99 -16.77
N ALA A 252 -18.32 11.79 -16.99
CA ALA A 252 -18.84 11.37 -18.30
C ALA A 252 -19.89 12.37 -18.85
N ASP A 253 -20.81 12.78 -17.99
CA ASP A 253 -21.99 13.58 -18.36
C ASP A 253 -21.73 15.10 -18.40
N GLY A 254 -20.55 15.56 -17.96
CA GLY A 254 -20.21 16.98 -18.01
C GLY A 254 -19.27 17.43 -16.89
N TRP A 255 -19.17 18.75 -16.73
CA TRP A 255 -18.40 19.36 -15.65
C TRP A 255 -19.18 19.37 -14.36
N CYS A 256 -18.55 18.95 -13.27
CA CYS A 256 -19.05 19.13 -11.93
C CYS A 256 -18.07 19.98 -11.13
N TYR A 257 -18.56 20.60 -10.07
CA TYR A 257 -17.72 21.17 -9.04
C TYR A 257 -17.93 20.39 -7.74
N PHE A 258 -16.82 20.03 -7.10
CA PHE A 258 -16.80 19.37 -5.80
C PHE A 258 -16.18 20.35 -4.80
N ASP A 259 -16.86 20.61 -3.69
CA ASP A 259 -16.41 21.57 -2.68
C ASP A 259 -14.95 21.34 -2.29
N ASP A 260 -14.13 22.39 -2.32
CA ASP A 260 -12.68 22.27 -2.12
C ASP A 260 -12.29 21.76 -0.72
N LYS A 261 -13.17 21.94 0.28
CA LYS A 261 -12.89 21.54 1.67
C LYS A 261 -13.33 20.10 1.95
N ASN A 262 -14.52 19.73 1.50
CA ASN A 262 -15.17 18.50 1.90
C ASN A 262 -15.45 17.53 0.73
N GLY A 263 -15.36 17.98 -0.52
CA GLY A 263 -15.55 17.21 -1.75
C GLY A 263 -17.01 16.97 -2.15
N GLN A 264 -17.98 17.59 -1.47
CA GLN A 264 -19.38 17.43 -1.79
C GLN A 264 -19.68 18.07 -3.15
N MET A 265 -20.39 17.34 -4.01
CA MET A 265 -20.83 17.81 -5.30
C MET A 265 -21.77 19.03 -5.16
N ALA A 266 -21.51 20.08 -5.95
CA ALA A 266 -22.36 21.25 -6.07
C ALA A 266 -23.64 20.94 -6.84
N THR A 267 -24.74 21.60 -6.47
CA THR A 267 -26.05 21.57 -7.14
C THR A 267 -26.70 22.95 -7.00
N GLY A 268 -27.48 23.37 -8.00
CA GLY A 268 -28.10 24.70 -8.00
C GLY A 268 -27.07 25.81 -8.21
N ASP A 269 -27.39 27.03 -7.75
CA ASP A 269 -26.50 28.17 -7.85
C ASP A 269 -25.45 28.17 -6.74
N VAL A 270 -24.17 28.16 -7.12
CA VAL A 270 -23.04 28.16 -6.19
C VAL A 270 -22.05 29.25 -6.57
N LYS A 271 -21.62 30.03 -5.58
CA LYS A 271 -20.58 31.04 -5.75
C LYS A 271 -19.20 30.43 -5.55
N ILE A 272 -18.39 30.38 -6.61
CA ILE A 272 -17.04 29.80 -6.62
C ILE A 272 -16.09 30.91 -7.07
N ASN A 273 -15.10 31.23 -6.24
CA ASN A 273 -14.11 32.28 -6.52
C ASN A 273 -14.72 33.64 -6.95
N GLY A 274 -15.88 34.01 -6.41
CA GLY A 274 -16.53 35.29 -6.71
C GLY A 274 -17.54 35.25 -7.86
N ASN A 275 -17.52 34.20 -8.69
CA ASN A 275 -18.46 34.00 -9.79
C ASN A 275 -19.59 33.04 -9.39
N THR A 276 -20.79 33.26 -9.91
CA THR A 276 -21.93 32.36 -9.71
C THR A 276 -21.99 31.34 -10.84
N TYR A 277 -22.11 30.06 -10.47
CA TYR A 277 -22.24 28.93 -11.40
C TYR A 277 -23.51 28.15 -11.09
N THR A 278 -24.29 27.82 -12.12
CA THR A 278 -25.51 27.03 -11.97
C THR A 278 -25.26 25.58 -12.36
N PHE A 279 -25.55 24.66 -11.45
CA PHE A 279 -25.46 23.22 -11.64
C PHE A 279 -26.84 22.59 -11.61
N SER A 280 -27.06 21.56 -12.43
CA SER A 280 -28.24 20.72 -12.38
C SER A 280 -28.36 19.96 -11.05
N ALA A 281 -29.49 19.27 -10.83
CA ALA A 281 -29.67 18.40 -9.66
C ALA A 281 -28.67 17.22 -9.62
N ASP A 282 -28.12 16.86 -10.78
CA ASP A 282 -27.06 15.85 -10.91
C ASP A 282 -25.66 16.45 -10.86
N GLY A 283 -25.55 17.75 -10.58
CA GLY A 283 -24.29 18.46 -10.41
C GLY A 283 -23.58 18.78 -11.71
N ILE A 284 -24.25 18.59 -12.85
CA ILE A 284 -23.71 18.97 -14.15
C ILE A 284 -23.86 20.47 -14.30
N TRP A 285 -22.74 21.14 -14.55
CA TRP A 285 -22.70 22.55 -14.82
C TRP A 285 -23.44 22.87 -16.11
N ASN A 286 -24.38 23.81 -16.06
CA ASN A 286 -25.21 24.20 -17.20
C ASN A 286 -24.43 25.01 -18.27
N GLY A 287 -23.12 25.20 -18.06
CA GLY A 287 -22.28 26.05 -18.89
C GLY A 287 -22.49 27.53 -18.60
N LEU A 288 -21.80 28.37 -19.35
CA LEU A 288 -21.97 29.82 -19.35
C LEU A 288 -22.47 30.19 -20.72
N ALA A 289 -23.71 30.70 -20.80
CA ALA A 289 -24.36 31.02 -22.07
C ALA A 289 -23.55 32.05 -22.91
N ASP A 290 -22.64 32.83 -22.30
CA ASP A 290 -21.89 33.93 -22.93
C ASP A 290 -20.38 33.96 -22.58
N TYR A 291 -19.73 32.80 -22.42
CA TYR A 291 -18.33 32.77 -21.97
C TYR A 291 -17.33 33.10 -23.08
N ASP A 292 -16.63 34.23 -22.92
CA ASP A 292 -15.54 34.65 -23.80
C ASP A 292 -14.27 33.80 -23.57
N ASN A 293 -14.29 32.59 -24.12
CA ASN A 293 -13.13 31.72 -24.23
C ASN A 293 -11.96 32.37 -24.98
N THR A 294 -12.25 33.31 -25.89
CA THR A 294 -11.25 34.04 -26.66
C THR A 294 -10.38 34.88 -25.75
N LYS A 295 -10.93 35.51 -24.71
CA LYS A 295 -10.16 36.25 -23.71
C LYS A 295 -9.19 35.35 -22.95
N ILE A 296 -9.63 34.17 -22.52
CA ILE A 296 -8.78 33.23 -21.76
C ILE A 296 -7.67 32.69 -22.66
N TYR A 297 -8.04 32.26 -23.87
CA TYR A 297 -7.11 31.80 -24.90
C TYR A 297 -6.04 32.85 -25.17
N ASN A 298 -6.43 34.09 -25.48
CA ASN A 298 -5.53 35.19 -25.77
C ASN A 298 -4.63 35.56 -24.59
N THR A 299 -5.11 35.36 -23.36
CA THR A 299 -4.31 35.62 -22.15
C THR A 299 -3.26 34.52 -21.95
N LEU A 300 -3.67 33.25 -22.09
CA LEU A 300 -2.79 32.10 -21.95
C LEU A 300 -1.72 32.06 -23.04
N SER A 301 -2.11 32.22 -24.31
CA SER A 301 -1.19 32.15 -25.45
C SER A 301 -0.09 33.21 -25.40
N LYS A 302 -0.35 34.36 -24.75
CA LYS A 302 0.66 35.42 -24.54
C LYS A 302 1.56 35.18 -23.33
N LYS A 303 1.11 34.41 -22.34
CA LYS A 303 1.85 34.19 -21.08
C LYS A 303 2.65 32.89 -21.06
N LEU A 304 2.25 31.89 -21.84
CA LEU A 304 2.88 30.57 -21.86
C LEU A 304 4.09 30.56 -22.81
N SER A 305 5.22 30.03 -22.34
CA SER A 305 6.37 29.72 -23.20
C SER A 305 6.00 28.61 -24.17
N LYS A 306 6.34 28.74 -25.46
CA LYS A 306 6.08 27.70 -26.47
C LYS A 306 6.77 26.37 -26.20
N ASP A 307 7.78 26.34 -25.34
CA ASP A 307 8.44 25.10 -24.89
C ASP A 307 7.67 24.38 -23.77
N ASP A 308 6.85 25.12 -23.00
CA ASP A 308 6.13 24.57 -21.83
C ASP A 308 4.80 23.90 -22.20
N TYR A 309 4.23 24.22 -23.37
CA TYR A 309 2.92 23.74 -23.81
C TYR A 309 2.93 23.23 -25.26
N GLY A 310 2.08 22.26 -25.56
CA GLY A 310 1.88 21.62 -26.86
C GLY A 310 0.65 22.11 -27.63
N GLY A 311 -0.11 23.04 -27.05
CA GLY A 311 -1.21 23.74 -27.68
C GLY A 311 -2.40 24.01 -26.75
N ILE A 312 -3.32 24.88 -27.19
CA ILE A 312 -4.51 25.28 -26.45
C ILE A 312 -5.74 25.06 -27.35
N TYR A 313 -6.79 24.44 -26.83
CA TYR A 313 -8.03 24.20 -27.57
C TYR A 313 -9.25 24.20 -26.64
N LEU A 314 -10.45 24.20 -27.23
CA LEU A 314 -11.69 24.08 -26.48
C LEU A 314 -12.20 22.63 -26.51
N ASP A 315 -12.46 22.05 -25.34
CA ASP A 315 -13.10 20.74 -25.19
C ASP A 315 -14.31 20.86 -24.26
N LYS A 316 -15.51 20.65 -24.79
CA LYS A 316 -16.78 20.65 -24.05
C LYS A 316 -16.87 21.81 -23.04
N ASN A 317 -16.68 23.04 -23.53
CA ASN A 317 -16.75 24.29 -22.77
C ASN A 317 -15.64 24.50 -21.72
N ALA A 318 -14.52 23.77 -21.85
CA ALA A 318 -13.28 24.03 -21.10
C ALA A 318 -12.15 24.47 -22.02
N VAL A 319 -11.31 25.38 -21.54
CA VAL A 319 -10.04 25.71 -22.19
C VAL A 319 -9.02 24.66 -21.77
N VAL A 320 -8.58 23.82 -22.71
CA VAL A 320 -7.59 22.78 -22.46
C VAL A 320 -6.22 23.25 -22.93
N VAL A 321 -5.23 23.16 -22.06
CA VAL A 321 -3.81 23.40 -22.34
C VAL A 321 -3.07 22.06 -22.28
N MET A 322 -2.53 21.61 -23.41
CA MET A 322 -1.63 20.45 -23.47
C MET A 322 -0.24 20.93 -23.03
N SER A 323 0.44 20.26 -22.09
CA SER A 323 1.66 20.76 -21.46
C SER A 323 2.78 19.74 -21.31
N LYS A 324 3.99 20.10 -21.74
CA LYS A 324 5.23 19.39 -21.39
C LYS A 324 5.71 19.71 -19.97
N ASN A 325 5.36 20.90 -19.46
CA ASN A 325 5.73 21.35 -18.12
C ASN A 325 4.49 21.69 -17.29
N VAL A 326 3.76 20.65 -16.89
CA VAL A 326 2.47 20.76 -16.18
C VAL A 326 2.57 21.65 -14.94
N SER A 327 3.68 21.59 -14.21
CA SER A 327 3.89 22.39 -12.99
C SER A 327 3.99 23.89 -13.28
N ALA A 328 4.76 24.30 -14.30
CA ALA A 328 4.89 25.71 -14.67
C ALA A 328 3.58 26.26 -15.23
N VAL A 329 2.94 25.53 -16.14
CA VAL A 329 1.65 25.93 -16.74
C VAL A 329 0.56 26.01 -15.67
N LYS A 330 0.50 25.07 -14.72
CA LYS A 330 -0.48 25.12 -13.62
C LYS A 330 -0.42 26.40 -12.83
N LYS A 331 0.78 26.89 -12.45
CA LYS A 331 0.93 28.17 -11.72
C LYS A 331 0.22 29.33 -12.41
N LEU A 332 0.40 29.46 -13.73
CA LEU A 332 -0.27 30.49 -14.54
C LEU A 332 -1.77 30.25 -14.67
N THR A 333 -2.18 29.01 -14.95
CA THR A 333 -3.61 28.70 -15.09
C THR A 333 -4.37 28.85 -13.78
N ASP A 334 -3.73 28.63 -12.63
CA ASP A 334 -4.39 28.72 -11.32
C ASP A 334 -4.72 30.17 -10.96
N GLU A 335 -3.91 31.15 -11.40
CA GLU A 335 -4.29 32.57 -11.33
C GLU A 335 -5.52 32.87 -12.17
N LEU A 336 -5.60 32.30 -13.38
CA LEU A 336 -6.72 32.53 -14.28
C LEU A 336 -7.98 31.77 -13.86
N LYS A 337 -7.85 30.59 -13.25
CA LYS A 337 -8.97 29.83 -12.67
C LYS A 337 -9.68 30.56 -11.54
N LYS A 338 -9.02 31.53 -10.89
CA LYS A 338 -9.67 32.43 -9.94
C LYS A 338 -10.69 33.35 -10.60
N LEU A 339 -10.50 33.64 -11.89
CA LEU A 339 -11.33 34.56 -12.66
C LEU A 339 -12.28 33.81 -13.61
N TYR A 340 -11.86 32.65 -14.10
CA TYR A 340 -12.47 31.93 -15.22
C TYR A 340 -12.33 30.40 -15.03
N ALA A 341 -13.42 29.68 -14.76
CA ALA A 341 -13.45 28.21 -14.80
C ALA A 341 -14.24 27.72 -16.04
N PRO A 342 -13.80 26.67 -16.78
CA PRO A 342 -12.82 25.63 -16.43
C PRO A 342 -11.60 25.57 -17.37
N ILE A 343 -10.40 25.87 -16.86
CA ILE A 343 -9.13 25.61 -17.56
C ILE A 343 -8.60 24.23 -17.14
N VAL A 344 -8.27 23.37 -18.11
CA VAL A 344 -7.71 22.03 -17.89
C VAL A 344 -6.29 21.99 -18.39
N VAL A 345 -5.37 21.49 -17.56
CA VAL A 345 -4.00 21.22 -18.00
C VAL A 345 -3.85 19.72 -18.15
N LYS A 346 -3.48 19.26 -19.34
CA LYS A 346 -3.17 17.86 -19.65
C LYS A 346 -1.70 17.76 -20.00
N GLU A 347 -1.07 16.67 -19.62
CA GLU A 347 0.31 16.39 -20.03
C GLU A 347 0.37 16.07 -21.53
N CYS A 348 1.50 16.38 -22.16
CA CYS A 348 1.73 16.11 -23.58
C CYS A 348 3.22 15.86 -23.86
N ASN A 349 3.50 15.21 -25.00
CA ASN A 349 4.85 14.76 -25.34
C ASN A 349 5.67 15.86 -26.03
N TYR A 350 5.03 16.66 -26.87
CA TYR A 350 5.70 17.66 -27.69
C TYR A 350 5.19 19.07 -27.42
N SER A 351 6.09 20.02 -27.44
CA SER A 351 5.84 21.45 -27.28
C SER A 351 5.39 22.06 -28.60
N VAL A 352 4.86 23.28 -28.55
CA VAL A 352 4.51 24.04 -29.75
C VAL A 352 5.75 24.27 -30.61
N ASN A 353 6.92 24.54 -30.02
CA ASN A 353 8.16 24.74 -30.77
C ASN A 353 8.60 23.47 -31.53
N GLU A 354 8.52 22.31 -30.90
CA GLU A 354 8.82 21.02 -31.54
C GLU A 354 7.85 20.74 -32.70
N LEU A 355 6.55 20.89 -32.44
CA LEU A 355 5.50 20.72 -33.47
C LEU A 355 5.67 21.67 -34.65
N GLU A 356 5.93 22.95 -34.38
CA GLU A 356 6.15 23.97 -35.42
C GLU A 356 7.41 23.69 -36.25
N THR A 357 8.48 23.19 -35.62
CA THR A 357 9.72 22.82 -36.31
C THR A 357 9.49 21.69 -37.32
N VAL A 358 8.83 20.61 -36.89
CA VAL A 358 8.48 19.49 -37.77
C VAL A 358 7.51 19.93 -38.86
N LYS A 359 6.44 20.66 -38.49
CA LYS A 359 5.46 21.17 -39.46
C LYS A 359 6.13 22.02 -40.54
N LYS A 360 7.02 22.94 -40.17
CA LYS A 360 7.71 23.82 -41.11
C LYS A 360 8.62 23.04 -42.08
N HIS A 361 9.28 21.98 -41.61
CA HIS A 361 10.05 21.10 -42.48
C HIS A 361 9.15 20.37 -43.48
N LEU A 362 8.02 19.82 -43.02
CA LEU A 362 7.05 19.14 -43.87
C LEU A 362 6.44 20.09 -44.90
N ASP A 363 6.02 21.30 -44.50
CA ASP A 363 5.49 22.34 -45.39
C ASP A 363 6.50 22.67 -46.51
N LYS A 364 7.78 22.85 -46.17
CA LYS A 364 8.84 23.14 -47.14
C LYS A 364 9.08 21.99 -48.13
N ASN A 365 8.82 20.75 -47.72
CA ASN A 365 9.13 19.55 -48.48
C ASN A 365 7.87 18.82 -48.99
N GLN A 366 6.71 19.48 -48.99
CA GLN A 366 5.42 18.87 -49.29
C GLN A 366 5.40 18.10 -50.61
N LYS A 367 5.90 18.72 -51.71
CA LYS A 367 6.01 18.07 -53.02
C LYS A 367 6.99 16.88 -53.04
N LYS A 368 8.13 17.00 -52.35
CA LYS A 368 9.16 15.95 -52.25
C LYS A 368 8.59 14.69 -51.59
N TYR A 369 7.73 14.87 -50.60
CA TYR A 369 7.12 13.81 -49.82
C TYR A 369 5.77 13.34 -50.35
N GLY A 370 5.19 14.01 -51.35
CA GLY A 370 3.87 13.66 -51.89
C GLY A 370 2.73 13.94 -50.91
N ILE A 371 2.94 14.90 -49.99
CA ILE A 371 1.95 15.29 -48.99
C ILE A 371 0.91 16.20 -49.64
N SER A 372 -0.36 15.88 -49.46
CA SER A 372 -1.50 16.62 -50.01
C SER A 372 -1.99 17.71 -49.06
N ALA A 373 -1.99 17.44 -47.75
CA ALA A 373 -2.32 18.42 -46.72
C ALA A 373 -1.51 18.19 -45.43
N ILE A 374 -1.33 19.26 -44.65
CA ILE A 374 -0.64 19.23 -43.35
C ILE A 374 -1.50 20.01 -42.36
N SER A 375 -1.78 19.42 -41.21
CA SER A 375 -2.52 20.07 -40.12
C SER A 375 -1.89 19.76 -38.77
N THR A 376 -2.18 20.59 -37.76
CA THR A 376 -1.78 20.31 -36.37
C THR A 376 -2.99 19.79 -35.62
N ASP A 377 -2.91 18.55 -35.14
CA ASP A 377 -3.91 17.94 -34.26
C ASP A 377 -3.56 18.31 -32.81
N VAL A 378 -3.95 19.52 -32.42
CA VAL A 378 -3.65 20.07 -31.09
C VAL A 378 -4.23 19.18 -29.97
N LYS A 379 -5.38 18.55 -30.22
CA LYS A 379 -6.07 17.69 -29.24
C LYS A 379 -5.25 16.45 -28.89
N ASN A 380 -4.63 15.84 -29.89
CA ASN A 380 -3.78 14.65 -29.71
C ASN A 380 -2.28 14.99 -29.68
N ASN A 381 -1.93 16.29 -29.66
CA ASN A 381 -0.56 16.78 -29.59
C ASN A 381 0.37 16.20 -30.68
N ARG A 382 0.00 16.35 -31.96
CA ARG A 382 0.81 15.85 -33.09
C ARG A 382 0.54 16.61 -34.40
N ILE A 383 1.37 16.36 -35.42
CA ILE A 383 1.15 16.81 -36.80
C ILE A 383 0.45 15.71 -37.58
N SER A 384 -0.55 16.06 -38.38
CA SER A 384 -1.20 15.12 -39.31
C SER A 384 -0.83 15.49 -40.74
N VAL A 385 -0.47 14.49 -41.54
CA VAL A 385 -0.17 14.63 -42.96
C VAL A 385 -1.07 13.72 -43.78
N GLU A 386 -1.74 14.30 -44.76
CA GLU A 386 -2.57 13.56 -45.71
C GLU A 386 -1.77 13.26 -46.97
N MET A 387 -1.89 12.05 -47.50
CA MET A 387 -1.26 11.67 -48.76
C MET A 387 -2.02 10.57 -49.49
N LYS A 388 -1.77 10.41 -50.79
CA LYS A 388 -2.45 9.36 -51.60
C LYS A 388 -1.79 7.99 -51.49
N LYS A 389 -0.48 7.95 -51.23
CA LYS A 389 0.31 6.73 -51.10
C LYS A 389 1.59 7.00 -50.32
N SER A 390 2.18 5.94 -49.79
CA SER A 390 3.43 6.00 -49.02
C SER A 390 4.61 6.53 -49.85
N ASN A 391 5.57 7.18 -49.18
CA ASN A 391 6.77 7.74 -49.79
C ASN A 391 8.00 7.43 -48.93
N SER A 392 8.95 6.68 -49.48
CA SER A 392 10.16 6.27 -48.77
C SER A 392 11.03 7.44 -48.29
N LYS A 393 11.01 8.59 -48.98
CA LYS A 393 11.75 9.79 -48.55
C LYS A 393 11.13 10.45 -47.33
N LEU A 394 9.82 10.32 -47.16
CA LEU A 394 9.15 10.80 -45.94
C LEU A 394 9.47 9.85 -44.79
N ASN A 395 9.34 8.54 -45.00
CA ASN A 395 9.67 7.55 -43.96
C ASN A 395 11.10 7.74 -43.47
N ALA A 396 12.07 7.89 -44.37
CA ALA A 396 13.46 8.17 -44.02
C ALA A 396 13.67 9.49 -43.26
N TYR A 397 12.76 10.48 -43.40
CA TYR A 397 12.79 11.68 -42.56
C TYR A 397 12.16 11.42 -41.18
N LEU A 398 11.04 10.69 -41.13
CA LEU A 398 10.41 10.31 -39.86
C LEU A 398 11.37 9.48 -39.00
N ASP A 399 12.14 8.58 -39.61
CA ASP A 399 13.19 7.78 -38.95
C ASP A 399 14.32 8.64 -38.36
N THR A 400 14.45 9.90 -38.79
CA THR A 400 15.46 10.85 -38.24
C THR A 400 14.93 11.67 -37.07
N LEU A 401 13.63 11.62 -36.80
CA LEU A 401 13.05 12.28 -35.65
C LEU A 401 13.30 11.43 -34.40
N ASP A 402 13.55 12.10 -33.27
CA ASP A 402 13.71 11.42 -31.98
C ASP A 402 12.46 10.59 -31.61
N ASP A 403 11.30 10.97 -32.15
CA ASP A 403 10.04 10.25 -32.04
C ASP A 403 9.19 10.46 -33.30
N ASP A 404 9.00 9.40 -34.08
CA ASP A 404 8.23 9.41 -35.32
C ASP A 404 6.72 9.59 -35.08
N ASN A 405 6.23 9.33 -33.86
CA ASN A 405 4.82 9.49 -33.49
C ASN A 405 4.35 10.95 -33.45
N ILE A 406 5.29 11.90 -33.52
CA ILE A 406 4.95 13.32 -33.69
C ILE A 406 4.22 13.58 -35.02
N VAL A 407 4.35 12.69 -36.01
CA VAL A 407 3.63 12.76 -37.30
C VAL A 407 2.69 11.57 -37.47
N ARG A 408 1.40 11.85 -37.64
CA ARG A 408 0.41 10.88 -38.11
C ARG A 408 0.24 10.99 -39.61
N ILE A 409 0.34 9.85 -40.30
CA ILE A 409 0.04 9.76 -41.73
C ILE A 409 -1.41 9.28 -41.92
N GLU A 410 -2.16 9.98 -42.76
CA GLU A 410 -3.50 9.59 -43.20
C GLU A 410 -3.50 9.40 -44.72
N TYR A 411 -3.86 8.19 -45.16
CA TYR A 411 -3.98 7.88 -46.58
C TYR A 411 -5.40 8.24 -47.05
N THR A 412 -5.50 9.13 -48.02
CA THR A 412 -6.77 9.48 -48.65
C THR A 412 -7.08 8.47 -49.75
N ASP A 413 -8.32 7.97 -49.78
CA ASP A 413 -8.76 7.04 -50.81
C ASP A 413 -8.61 7.68 -52.19
N VAL A 414 -8.05 6.91 -53.12
CA VAL A 414 -8.09 7.25 -54.53
C VAL A 414 -9.54 7.09 -54.98
N VAL A 415 -10.22 8.19 -55.29
CA VAL A 415 -11.46 8.13 -56.07
C VAL A 415 -11.08 7.56 -57.43
N MET A 416 -11.34 6.28 -57.66
CA MET A 416 -11.37 5.69 -58.99
C MET A 416 -12.60 6.29 -59.67
N THR A 417 -12.41 7.20 -60.61
CA THR A 417 -13.47 7.55 -61.56
C THR A 417 -13.42 6.51 -62.65
N ASP A 418 -14.50 5.73 -62.77
CA ASP A 418 -14.71 4.81 -63.88
C ASP A 418 -14.81 5.64 -65.17
N ASP A 419 -13.71 5.73 -65.93
CA ASP A 419 -13.70 6.12 -67.35
C ASP A 419 -13.82 4.87 -68.23
#